data_AF-A0A2Z6NIS7-F1
#
_entry.id   AF-A0A2Z6NIS7-F1
#
_cell.length_a   1.000
_cell.length_b   1.000
_cell.length_c   1.000
_cell.angle_alpha   90.00
_cell.angle_beta   90.00
_cell.angle_gamma   90.00
#
_symmetry.space_group_name_H-M   'P 1'
#
loop_
_entity.id
_entity.type
_entity.pdbx_description
1 polymer ?
#
loop_
_entity_poly.entity_id
_entity_poly.type
_entity_poly.pdbx_seq_one_letter_code
_entity_poly.pdbx_strand_id
1 'polypeptide(L)'
;MSSKSTKAQQESSKLACEAVSNLRTITAFSSQDRILKMLEMAQQGPIQENFRQAWFAGIGLGLSQFLMSCTWAVNYWYGGKLIVDGYITKKALFESFMVVVSTGRVIADAGSMTKDLVNGADVVSSIFAILDRRTKIDPDDPSGFKPEALMGQIEFHNVHFSYPTRPNVVIFEDFSIKIEAGKSTALVGQSGSGKSTIIGLIERFYDPFKGSVTIDDMNIKSYNLKSLRKRIALVSQEPTLINGTIRDNIAYGTTYKGKMVEIGSHKTLLAKGPCGAYYSLVHLQTKHASTTKDTTIINV
;
A
#
# COMPACT_ATOMS: atom_id res chain seq x y z
N MET A 1 -12.69 20.20 8.93
CA MET A 1 -12.20 20.76 7.66
C MET A 1 -13.33 20.69 6.63
N SER A 2 -13.51 21.73 5.82
CA SER A 2 -14.39 21.64 4.64
C SER A 2 -13.89 20.56 3.68
N SER A 3 -14.80 19.87 2.99
CA SER A 3 -14.46 18.86 1.98
C SER A 3 -13.51 19.40 0.90
N LYS A 4 -13.60 20.70 0.60
CA LYS A 4 -12.67 21.40 -0.33
C LYS A 4 -11.25 21.49 0.23
N SER A 5 -11.10 21.80 1.52
CA SER A 5 -9.79 21.86 2.20
C SER A 5 -9.16 20.48 2.30
N THR A 6 -9.95 19.45 2.62
CA THR A 6 -9.46 18.05 2.66
C THR A 6 -8.97 17.56 1.29
N LYS A 7 -9.72 17.84 0.20
CA LYS A 7 -9.29 17.48 -1.17
C LYS A 7 -7.99 18.17 -1.56
N ALA A 8 -7.88 19.47 -1.33
CA ALA A 8 -6.68 20.20 -1.68
C ALA A 8 -5.46 19.81 -0.80
N GLN A 9 -5.69 19.42 0.47
CA GLN A 9 -4.65 18.82 1.32
C GLN A 9 -4.18 17.46 0.78
N GLN A 10 -5.10 16.61 0.30
CA GLN A 10 -4.75 15.33 -0.32
C GLN A 10 -3.92 15.53 -1.59
N GLU A 11 -4.27 16.50 -2.44
CA GLU A 11 -3.48 16.83 -3.64
C GLU A 11 -2.07 17.31 -3.29
N SER A 12 -1.93 18.22 -2.31
CA SER A 12 -0.63 18.69 -1.83
C SER A 12 0.20 17.54 -1.24
N SER A 13 -0.41 16.67 -0.43
CA SER A 13 0.26 15.50 0.14
C SER A 13 0.71 14.52 -0.94
N LYS A 14 -0.14 14.28 -1.96
CA LYS A 14 0.19 13.41 -3.09
C LYS A 14 1.40 13.95 -3.86
N LEU A 15 1.41 15.24 -4.18
CA LEU A 15 2.51 15.89 -4.86
C LEU A 15 3.81 15.79 -4.05
N ALA A 16 3.74 16.01 -2.73
CA ALA A 16 4.90 15.88 -1.85
C ALA A 16 5.44 14.43 -1.81
N CYS A 17 4.55 13.43 -1.68
CA CYS A 17 4.96 12.02 -1.71
C CYS A 17 5.61 11.63 -3.05
N GLU A 18 5.05 12.11 -4.16
CA GLU A 18 5.59 11.88 -5.51
C GLU A 18 6.96 12.54 -5.68
N ALA A 19 7.13 13.76 -5.19
CA ALA A 19 8.40 14.48 -5.24
C ALA A 19 9.49 13.80 -4.41
N VAL A 20 9.18 13.33 -3.21
CA VAL A 20 10.12 12.60 -2.35
C VAL A 20 10.51 11.26 -2.98
N SER A 21 9.53 10.55 -3.52
CA SER A 21 9.77 9.25 -4.19
C SER A 21 10.63 9.38 -5.44
N ASN A 22 10.51 10.50 -6.16
CA ASN A 22 11.23 10.76 -7.41
C ASN A 22 12.33 11.84 -7.28
N LEU A 23 12.87 12.02 -6.07
CA LEU A 23 13.81 13.10 -5.79
C LEU A 23 15.03 13.10 -6.74
N ARG A 24 15.60 11.92 -7.02
CA ARG A 24 16.75 11.78 -7.94
C ARG A 24 16.42 12.28 -9.34
N THR A 25 15.24 11.95 -9.85
CA THR A 25 14.75 12.40 -11.16
C THR A 25 14.61 13.91 -11.18
N ILE A 26 13.96 14.49 -10.17
CA ILE A 26 13.79 15.94 -10.05
C ILE A 26 15.14 16.66 -10.01
N THR A 27 16.11 16.12 -9.25
CA THR A 27 17.46 16.68 -9.17
C THR A 27 18.23 16.54 -10.49
N ALA A 28 18.07 15.43 -11.22
CA ALA A 28 18.73 15.21 -12.49
C ALA A 28 18.24 16.16 -13.59
N PHE A 29 16.96 16.53 -13.54
CA PHE A 29 16.34 17.52 -14.44
C PHE A 29 16.35 18.95 -13.89
N SER A 30 17.07 19.23 -12.78
CA SER A 30 17.14 20.54 -12.12
C SER A 30 15.77 21.24 -11.97
N SER A 31 14.73 20.47 -11.64
CA SER A 31 13.33 20.91 -11.66
C SER A 31 12.76 21.18 -10.26
N GLN A 32 13.62 21.31 -9.24
CA GLN A 32 13.21 21.51 -7.83
C GLN A 32 12.30 22.73 -7.68
N ASP A 33 12.67 23.88 -8.26
CA ASP A 33 11.90 25.13 -8.16
C ASP A 33 10.50 24.99 -8.78
N ARG A 34 10.39 24.23 -9.88
CA ARG A 34 9.09 23.96 -10.52
C ARG A 34 8.18 23.16 -9.59
N ILE A 35 8.70 22.13 -8.93
CA ILE A 35 7.95 21.30 -7.99
C ILE A 35 7.55 22.09 -6.75
N LEU A 36 8.46 22.91 -6.20
CA LEU A 36 8.15 23.80 -5.07
C LEU A 36 7.04 24.79 -5.43
N LYS A 37 7.08 25.39 -6.61
CA LYS A 37 6.04 26.30 -7.09
C LYS A 37 4.69 25.60 -7.28
N MET A 38 4.68 24.37 -7.79
CA MET A 38 3.46 23.56 -7.88
C MET A 38 2.89 23.25 -6.49
N LEU A 39 3.74 22.96 -5.50
CA LEU A 39 3.32 22.72 -4.13
C LEU A 39 2.72 23.98 -3.49
N GLU A 40 3.36 25.13 -3.70
CA GLU A 40 2.88 26.42 -3.22
C GLU A 40 1.50 26.75 -3.82
N MET A 41 1.35 26.59 -5.15
CA MET A 41 0.07 26.78 -5.83
C MET A 41 -1.03 25.85 -5.29
N ALA A 42 -0.70 24.58 -5.02
CA ALA A 42 -1.64 23.63 -4.43
C ALA A 42 -2.07 24.03 -3.00
N GLN A 43 -1.24 24.76 -2.26
CA GLN A 43 -1.52 25.21 -0.90
C GLN A 43 -2.28 26.55 -0.81
N GLN A 44 -2.21 27.41 -1.84
CA GLN A 44 -2.89 28.71 -1.83
C GLN A 44 -4.41 28.60 -1.63
N GLY A 45 -5.06 27.65 -2.31
CA GLY A 45 -6.49 27.37 -2.15
C GLY A 45 -6.88 27.00 -0.70
N PRO A 46 -6.25 25.96 -0.10
CA PRO A 46 -6.40 25.63 1.32
C PRO A 46 -6.19 26.81 2.26
N ILE A 47 -5.15 27.61 2.05
CA ILE A 47 -4.81 28.74 2.92
C ILE A 47 -5.94 29.76 2.95
N GLN A 48 -6.45 30.18 1.78
CA GLN A 48 -7.54 31.16 1.70
C GLN A 48 -8.83 30.62 2.35
N GLU A 49 -9.15 29.35 2.12
CA GLU A 49 -10.32 28.73 2.72
C GLU A 49 -10.17 28.58 4.24
N ASN A 50 -8.97 28.29 4.73
CA ASN A 50 -8.67 28.22 6.16
C ASN A 50 -8.83 29.60 6.82
N PHE A 51 -8.37 30.68 6.18
CA PHE A 51 -8.60 32.05 6.69
C PHE A 51 -10.09 32.38 6.79
N ARG A 52 -10.86 32.03 5.76
CA ARG A 52 -12.32 32.24 5.76
C ARG A 52 -12.99 31.45 6.90
N GLN A 53 -12.61 30.18 7.07
CA GLN A 53 -13.12 29.35 8.16
C GLN A 53 -12.70 29.87 9.53
N ALA A 54 -11.48 30.39 9.67
CA ALA A 54 -10.98 30.97 10.91
C ALA A 54 -11.81 32.19 11.35
N TRP A 55 -12.19 33.06 10.40
CA TRP A 55 -13.09 34.18 10.69
C TRP A 55 -14.48 33.72 11.14
N PHE A 56 -15.09 32.77 10.42
CA PHE A 56 -16.40 32.23 10.81
C PHE A 56 -16.35 31.54 12.18
N ALA A 57 -15.30 30.74 12.44
CA ALA A 57 -15.09 30.09 13.72
C ALA A 57 -14.85 31.11 14.85
N GLY A 58 -14.03 32.13 14.61
CA GLY A 58 -13.73 33.18 15.57
C GLY A 58 -14.96 34.00 15.94
N ILE A 59 -15.74 34.45 14.95
CA ILE A 59 -17.01 35.17 15.18
C ILE A 59 -18.00 34.27 15.92
N GLY A 60 -18.15 33.00 15.51
CA GLY A 60 -19.05 32.04 16.15
C GLY A 60 -18.68 31.79 17.63
N LEU A 61 -17.41 31.57 17.92
CA LEU A 61 -16.91 31.39 19.29
C LEU A 61 -17.08 32.65 20.12
N GLY A 62 -16.72 33.82 19.58
CA GLY A 62 -16.87 35.10 20.25
C GLY A 62 -18.32 35.40 20.61
N LEU A 63 -19.24 35.23 19.65
CA LEU A 63 -20.67 35.44 19.87
C LEU A 63 -21.22 34.44 20.90
N SER A 64 -20.81 33.17 20.85
CA SER A 64 -21.22 32.17 21.84
C SER A 64 -20.77 32.52 23.26
N GLN A 65 -19.54 32.99 23.44
CA GLN A 65 -19.01 33.41 24.75
C GLN A 65 -19.71 34.67 25.27
N PHE A 66 -20.02 35.60 24.37
CA PHE A 66 -20.79 36.80 24.69
C PHE A 66 -22.21 36.44 25.16
N LEU A 67 -22.94 35.61 24.41
CA LEU A 67 -24.28 35.15 24.78
C LEU A 67 -24.30 34.39 26.10
N MET A 68 -23.28 33.58 26.37
CA MET A 68 -23.13 32.89 27.65
C MET A 68 -22.96 33.90 28.79
N SER A 69 -22.11 34.91 28.62
CA SER A 69 -21.92 35.99 29.61
C SER A 69 -23.20 36.81 29.84
N CYS A 70 -23.95 37.12 28.77
CA CYS A 70 -25.26 37.77 28.87
C CYS A 70 -26.28 36.91 29.64
N THR A 71 -26.28 35.60 29.41
CA THR A 71 -27.16 34.67 30.12
C THR A 71 -26.90 34.68 31.62
N TRP A 72 -25.64 34.77 32.05
CA TRP A 72 -25.28 34.91 33.46
C TRP A 72 -25.75 36.25 34.03
N ALA A 73 -25.51 37.35 33.31
CA ALA A 73 -25.94 38.68 33.73
C ALA A 73 -27.46 38.79 33.89
N VAL A 74 -28.23 38.27 32.92
CA VAL A 74 -29.70 38.27 32.96
C VAL A 74 -30.23 37.40 34.08
N ASN A 75 -29.66 36.20 34.30
CA ASN A 75 -30.06 35.32 35.40
C ASN A 75 -29.85 35.99 36.76
N TYR A 76 -28.70 36.64 36.99
CA TYR A 76 -28.45 37.31 38.25
C TYR A 76 -29.29 38.57 38.44
N TRP A 77 -29.53 39.35 37.38
CA TRP A 77 -30.39 40.52 37.46
C TRP A 77 -31.84 40.15 37.79
N TYR A 78 -32.43 39.23 37.02
CA TYR A 78 -33.82 38.82 37.23
C TYR A 78 -34.00 37.96 38.48
N GLY A 79 -33.06 37.05 38.75
CA GLY A 79 -33.03 36.25 39.98
C GLY A 79 -32.87 37.11 41.23
N GLY A 80 -32.06 38.18 41.16
CA GLY A 80 -31.93 39.16 42.23
C GLY A 80 -33.26 39.87 42.54
N LYS A 81 -34.01 40.26 41.51
CA LYS A 81 -35.35 40.86 41.67
C LYS A 81 -36.33 39.89 42.35
N LEU A 82 -36.37 38.63 41.92
CA LEU A 82 -37.21 37.58 42.53
C LEU A 82 -36.88 37.31 44.01
N ILE A 83 -35.60 37.46 44.41
CA ILE A 83 -35.17 37.36 45.80
C ILE A 83 -35.70 38.54 46.63
N VAL A 84 -35.62 39.76 46.09
CA VAL A 84 -36.12 40.98 46.76
C VAL A 84 -37.64 40.91 46.95
N ASP A 85 -38.35 40.43 45.93
CA ASP A 85 -39.81 40.28 45.97
C ASP A 85 -40.29 39.08 46.83
N GLY A 86 -39.36 38.28 47.38
CA GLY A 86 -39.65 37.19 48.32
C GLY A 86 -40.13 35.88 47.67
N TYR A 87 -40.13 35.77 46.34
CA TYR A 87 -40.59 34.56 45.64
C TYR A 87 -39.62 33.38 45.72
N ILE A 88 -38.31 33.65 45.76
CA ILE A 88 -37.27 32.61 45.80
C ILE A 88 -36.18 32.90 46.83
N THR A 89 -35.60 31.85 47.38
CA THR A 89 -34.42 31.94 48.25
C THR A 89 -33.14 32.04 47.43
N LYS A 90 -32.12 32.72 47.97
CA LYS A 90 -30.76 32.78 47.37
C LYS A 90 -30.22 31.39 46.99
N LYS A 91 -30.39 30.41 47.89
CA LYS A 91 -29.97 29.01 47.67
C LYS A 91 -30.63 28.42 46.41
N ALA A 92 -31.94 28.55 46.28
CA ALA A 92 -32.70 27.97 45.16
C ALA A 92 -32.29 28.57 43.80
N LEU A 93 -31.97 29.87 43.76
CA LEU A 93 -31.46 30.52 42.55
C LEU A 93 -30.11 29.93 42.11
N PHE A 94 -29.13 29.83 43.01
CA PHE A 94 -27.82 29.28 42.67
C PHE A 94 -27.88 27.79 42.32
N GLU A 95 -28.69 27.01 43.04
CA GLU A 95 -28.85 25.57 42.83
C GLU A 95 -29.49 25.27 41.47
N SER A 96 -30.62 25.92 41.16
CA SER A 96 -31.29 25.74 39.86
C SER A 96 -30.42 26.16 38.68
N PHE A 97 -29.70 27.29 38.81
CA PHE A 97 -28.78 27.76 37.77
C PHE A 97 -27.63 26.79 37.53
N MET A 98 -26.96 26.32 38.59
CA MET A 98 -25.87 25.34 38.50
C MET A 98 -26.33 24.05 37.84
N VAL A 99 -27.50 23.53 38.20
CA VAL A 99 -28.06 22.31 37.61
C VAL A 99 -28.34 22.48 36.12
N VAL A 100 -28.96 23.58 35.70
CA VAL A 100 -29.28 23.83 34.29
C VAL A 100 -28.00 23.97 33.45
N VAL A 101 -27.02 24.76 33.92
CA VAL A 101 -25.77 24.98 33.18
C VAL A 101 -24.93 23.70 33.09
N SER A 102 -24.78 22.97 34.20
CA SER A 102 -24.01 21.72 34.21
C SER A 102 -24.66 20.64 33.33
N THR A 103 -25.98 20.45 33.43
CA THR A 103 -26.71 19.48 32.61
C THR A 103 -26.66 19.85 31.13
N GLY A 104 -26.86 21.13 30.79
CA GLY A 104 -26.78 21.60 29.40
C GLY A 104 -25.41 21.36 28.79
N ARG A 105 -24.34 21.57 29.55
CA ARG A 105 -22.97 21.27 29.11
C ARG A 105 -22.76 19.77 28.84
N VAL A 106 -23.20 18.91 29.75
CA VAL A 106 -23.08 17.44 29.57
C VAL A 106 -23.86 16.97 28.34
N ILE A 107 -25.04 17.52 28.08
CA ILE A 107 -25.83 17.21 26.87
C ILE A 107 -25.08 17.66 25.61
N ALA A 108 -24.51 18.86 25.60
CA ALA A 108 -23.74 19.37 24.47
C ALA A 108 -22.49 18.52 24.20
N ASP A 109 -21.76 18.15 25.25
CA ASP A 109 -20.57 17.30 25.16
C ASP A 109 -20.95 15.91 24.60
N ALA A 110 -21.99 15.27 25.14
CA ALA A 110 -22.50 13.99 24.63
C ALA A 110 -22.97 14.06 23.18
N GLY A 111 -23.66 15.14 22.79
CA GLY A 111 -24.07 15.39 21.42
C GLY A 111 -22.89 15.50 20.46
N SER A 112 -21.81 16.16 20.88
CA SER A 112 -20.60 16.31 20.06
C SER A 112 -19.89 14.97 19.80
N MET A 113 -19.89 14.06 20.78
CA MET A 113 -19.26 12.73 20.68
C MET A 113 -19.97 11.80 19.68
N THR A 114 -21.24 12.03 19.39
CA THR A 114 -22.02 11.19 18.47
C THR A 114 -21.39 11.15 17.08
N LYS A 115 -20.82 12.27 16.62
CA LYS A 115 -20.17 12.35 15.32
C LYS A 115 -18.89 11.51 15.26
N ASP A 116 -18.10 11.53 16.32
CA ASP A 116 -16.86 10.75 16.41
C ASP A 116 -17.15 9.25 16.44
N LEU A 117 -18.24 8.85 17.11
CA LEU A 117 -18.69 7.45 17.12
C LEU A 117 -19.07 6.96 15.72
N VAL A 118 -19.81 7.77 14.95
CA VAL A 118 -20.18 7.44 13.57
C VAL A 118 -18.95 7.34 12.67
N ASN A 119 -18.05 8.33 12.72
CA ASN A 119 -16.81 8.29 11.93
C ASN A 119 -15.93 7.08 12.30
N GLY A 120 -15.85 6.75 13.59
CA GLY A 120 -15.13 5.59 14.09
C GLY A 120 -15.71 4.29 13.54
N ALA A 121 -17.03 4.16 13.52
CA ALA A 121 -17.72 3.00 12.95
C ALA A 121 -17.41 2.83 11.45
N ASP A 122 -17.41 3.90 10.66
CA ASP A 122 -17.12 3.86 9.22
C ASP A 122 -15.67 3.41 8.92
N VAL A 123 -14.70 3.90 9.69
CA VAL A 123 -13.29 3.51 9.58
C VAL A 123 -13.11 2.03 9.93
N VAL A 124 -13.73 1.59 11.03
CA VAL A 124 -13.70 0.19 11.46
C VAL A 124 -14.33 -0.71 10.40
N SER A 125 -15.46 -0.31 9.82
CA SER A 125 -16.10 -1.05 8.71
C SER A 125 -15.17 -1.18 7.50
N SER A 126 -14.41 -0.14 7.17
CA SER A 126 -13.46 -0.16 6.04
C SER A 126 -12.28 -1.10 6.30
N ILE A 127 -11.81 -1.18 7.54
CA ILE A 127 -10.77 -2.12 7.96
C ILE A 127 -11.29 -3.56 7.87
N PHE A 128 -12.49 -3.84 8.40
CA PHE A 128 -13.09 -5.17 8.30
C PHE A 128 -13.37 -5.59 6.86
N ALA A 129 -13.76 -4.66 5.98
CA ALA A 129 -13.89 -4.95 4.56
C ALA A 129 -12.59 -5.44 3.90
N ILE A 130 -11.41 -5.02 4.41
CA ILE A 130 -10.11 -5.50 3.95
C ILE A 130 -9.75 -6.85 4.61
N LEU A 131 -9.97 -6.97 5.92
CA LEU A 131 -9.64 -8.18 6.69
C LEU A 131 -10.50 -9.39 6.28
N ASP A 132 -11.78 -9.18 6.04
CA ASP A 132 -12.75 -10.24 5.68
C ASP A 132 -12.73 -10.58 4.18
N ARG A 133 -11.97 -9.82 3.37
CA ARG A 133 -11.85 -10.05 1.93
C ARG A 133 -11.14 -11.39 1.68
N ARG A 134 -11.86 -12.34 1.09
CA ARG A 134 -11.25 -13.58 0.57
C ARG A 134 -10.52 -13.34 -0.75
N THR A 135 -9.28 -13.78 -0.84
CA THR A 135 -8.50 -13.77 -2.10
C THR A 135 -8.92 -14.92 -3.00
N LYS A 136 -8.98 -14.69 -4.31
CA LYS A 136 -9.32 -15.75 -5.30
C LYS A 136 -8.25 -16.83 -5.38
N ILE A 137 -6.98 -16.41 -5.27
CA ILE A 137 -5.82 -17.29 -5.25
C ILE A 137 -5.28 -17.24 -3.82
N ASP A 138 -5.66 -18.24 -3.02
CA ASP A 138 -5.24 -18.35 -1.63
C ASP A 138 -3.87 -19.03 -1.53
N PRO A 139 -2.82 -18.34 -1.01
CA PRO A 139 -1.49 -18.92 -0.88
C PRO A 139 -1.40 -20.05 0.15
N ASP A 140 -2.28 -20.07 1.15
CA ASP A 140 -2.21 -20.96 2.30
C ASP A 140 -3.32 -22.04 2.32
N ASP A 141 -4.02 -22.23 1.18
CA ASP A 141 -5.04 -23.26 1.02
C ASP A 141 -4.48 -24.67 1.35
N PRO A 142 -4.99 -25.34 2.41
CA PRO A 142 -4.49 -26.63 2.85
C PRO A 142 -4.88 -27.78 1.91
N SER A 143 -5.91 -27.59 1.07
CA SER A 143 -6.40 -28.62 0.13
C SER A 143 -5.52 -28.78 -1.11
N GLY A 144 -4.67 -27.79 -1.40
CA GLY A 144 -3.77 -27.82 -2.54
C GLY A 144 -2.71 -28.91 -2.41
N PHE A 145 -2.43 -29.60 -3.52
CA PHE A 145 -1.39 -30.63 -3.60
C PHE A 145 0.00 -30.04 -3.35
N LYS A 146 0.81 -30.73 -2.54
CA LYS A 146 2.17 -30.33 -2.17
C LYS A 146 3.17 -31.26 -2.85
N PRO A 147 3.84 -30.84 -3.93
CA PRO A 147 4.74 -31.72 -4.68
C PRO A 147 6.04 -31.94 -3.90
N GLU A 148 6.50 -33.20 -3.82
CA GLU A 148 7.81 -33.58 -3.29
C GLU A 148 8.96 -33.39 -4.30
N ALA A 149 8.63 -33.44 -5.59
CA ALA A 149 9.50 -33.12 -6.72
C ALA A 149 8.66 -32.52 -7.85
N LEU A 150 9.28 -31.68 -8.69
CA LEU A 150 8.74 -31.26 -9.97
C LEU A 150 9.80 -31.57 -11.03
N MET A 151 9.39 -32.17 -12.15
CA MET A 151 10.27 -32.38 -13.30
C MET A 151 10.46 -31.06 -14.06
N GLY A 152 9.43 -30.22 -14.09
CA GLY A 152 9.47 -28.88 -14.67
C GLY A 152 9.01 -28.80 -16.12
N GLN A 153 8.16 -29.74 -16.56
CA GLN A 153 7.47 -29.62 -17.85
C GLN A 153 6.29 -28.67 -17.70
N ILE A 154 6.15 -27.68 -18.57
CA ILE A 154 5.10 -26.65 -18.47
C ILE A 154 4.33 -26.61 -19.79
N GLU A 155 3.00 -26.66 -19.72
CA GLU A 155 2.15 -26.55 -20.91
C GLU A 155 1.03 -25.53 -20.71
N PHE A 156 0.78 -24.76 -21.76
CA PHE A 156 -0.38 -23.88 -21.87
C PHE A 156 -1.31 -24.48 -22.91
N HIS A 157 -2.59 -24.59 -22.57
CA HIS A 157 -3.62 -25.14 -23.44
C HIS A 157 -4.71 -24.10 -23.67
N ASN A 158 -4.78 -23.58 -24.89
CA ASN A 158 -5.86 -22.71 -25.38
C ASN A 158 -6.14 -21.51 -24.44
N VAL A 159 -5.06 -20.92 -23.92
CA VAL A 159 -5.13 -19.90 -22.87
C VAL A 159 -5.65 -18.58 -23.43
N HIS A 160 -6.69 -18.05 -22.79
CA HIS A 160 -7.20 -16.70 -23.04
C HIS A 160 -7.01 -15.84 -21.79
N PHE A 161 -6.41 -14.66 -21.97
CA PHE A 161 -6.03 -13.82 -20.84
C PHE A 161 -6.07 -12.32 -21.15
N SER A 162 -6.59 -11.57 -20.19
CA SER A 162 -6.51 -10.11 -20.08
C SER A 162 -6.21 -9.73 -18.63
N TYR A 163 -5.50 -8.63 -18.40
CA TYR A 163 -5.27 -8.17 -17.04
C TYR A 163 -6.58 -7.66 -16.40
N PRO A 164 -6.88 -7.98 -15.13
CA PRO A 164 -8.11 -7.52 -14.47
C PRO A 164 -8.28 -5.99 -14.41
N THR A 165 -7.17 -5.25 -14.41
CA THR A 165 -7.15 -3.77 -14.44
C THR A 165 -7.52 -3.21 -15.81
N ARG A 166 -7.43 -4.00 -16.88
CA ARG A 166 -7.75 -3.63 -18.27
C ARG A 166 -8.41 -4.82 -18.99
N PRO A 167 -9.63 -5.23 -18.61
CA PRO A 167 -10.26 -6.45 -19.12
C PRO A 167 -10.51 -6.43 -20.63
N ASN A 168 -10.71 -5.23 -21.20
CA ASN A 168 -10.99 -5.02 -22.61
C ASN A 168 -9.75 -5.15 -23.52
N VAL A 169 -8.54 -5.27 -22.95
CA VAL A 169 -7.30 -5.45 -23.71
C VAL A 169 -6.86 -6.90 -23.57
N VAL A 170 -7.12 -7.67 -24.62
CA VAL A 170 -6.75 -9.09 -24.67
C VAL A 170 -5.25 -9.22 -24.93
N ILE A 171 -4.59 -10.03 -24.12
CA ILE A 171 -3.16 -10.34 -24.26
C ILE A 171 -2.97 -11.67 -25.00
N PHE A 172 -3.75 -12.68 -24.64
CA PHE A 172 -3.73 -13.99 -25.29
C PHE A 172 -5.12 -14.39 -25.77
N GLU A 173 -5.20 -14.84 -27.01
CA GLU A 173 -6.35 -15.50 -27.62
C GLU A 173 -5.87 -16.86 -28.11
N ASP A 174 -6.40 -17.93 -27.52
CA ASP A 174 -6.08 -19.32 -27.87
C ASP A 174 -4.59 -19.70 -27.80
N PHE A 175 -3.85 -19.14 -26.84
CA PHE A 175 -2.41 -19.34 -26.72
C PHE A 175 -2.06 -20.74 -26.18
N SER A 176 -1.19 -21.46 -26.90
CA SER A 176 -0.67 -22.78 -26.49
C SER A 176 0.83 -22.87 -26.72
N ILE A 177 1.55 -23.36 -25.71
CA ILE A 177 3.01 -23.53 -25.74
C ILE A 177 3.40 -24.70 -24.85
N LYS A 178 4.47 -25.41 -25.22
CA LYS A 178 5.06 -26.48 -24.41
C LYS A 178 6.52 -26.14 -24.13
N ILE A 179 6.89 -26.21 -22.85
CA ILE A 179 8.25 -26.01 -22.34
C ILE A 179 8.70 -27.33 -21.74
N GLU A 180 9.76 -27.90 -22.30
CA GLU A 180 10.25 -29.21 -21.88
C GLU A 180 11.10 -29.13 -20.61
N ALA A 181 10.93 -30.13 -19.73
CA ALA A 181 11.71 -30.28 -18.52
C ALA A 181 13.22 -30.37 -18.82
N GLY A 182 14.04 -29.70 -18.01
CA GLY A 182 15.50 -29.75 -18.10
C GLY A 182 16.13 -28.99 -19.27
N LYS A 183 15.35 -28.41 -20.18
CA LYS A 183 15.85 -27.60 -21.30
C LYS A 183 15.77 -26.10 -21.00
N SER A 184 16.71 -25.35 -21.58
CA SER A 184 16.63 -23.89 -21.56
C SER A 184 15.67 -23.44 -22.65
N THR A 185 14.69 -22.60 -22.31
CA THR A 185 13.73 -22.08 -23.29
C THR A 185 13.78 -20.56 -23.32
N ALA A 186 13.98 -19.99 -24.51
CA ALA A 186 14.01 -18.56 -24.73
C ALA A 186 12.72 -18.10 -25.40
N LEU A 187 12.03 -17.13 -24.77
CA LEU A 187 10.84 -16.48 -25.32
C LEU A 187 11.25 -15.19 -26.04
N VAL A 188 11.00 -15.12 -27.33
CA VAL A 188 11.34 -13.97 -28.18
C VAL A 188 10.06 -13.40 -28.78
N GLY A 189 9.95 -12.08 -28.92
CA GLY A 189 8.77 -11.44 -29.51
C GLY A 189 8.80 -9.94 -29.32
N GLN A 190 7.89 -9.22 -29.98
CA GLN A 190 7.81 -7.76 -29.92
C GLN A 190 7.46 -7.25 -28.50
N SER A 191 7.75 -5.99 -28.20
CA SER A 191 7.31 -5.38 -26.94
C SER A 191 5.79 -5.48 -26.81
N GLY A 192 5.29 -5.93 -25.65
CA GLY A 192 3.86 -6.14 -25.44
C GLY A 192 3.30 -7.49 -25.90
N SER A 193 4.10 -8.39 -26.49
CA SER A 193 3.61 -9.73 -26.92
C SER A 193 3.23 -10.70 -25.78
N GLY A 194 3.28 -10.28 -24.51
CA GLY A 194 2.86 -11.10 -23.37
C GLY A 194 3.95 -11.99 -22.77
N LYS A 195 5.24 -11.86 -23.15
CA LYS A 195 6.36 -12.63 -22.56
C LYS A 195 6.36 -12.63 -21.02
N SER A 196 6.27 -11.45 -20.40
CA SER A 196 6.19 -11.31 -18.94
C SER A 196 4.88 -11.85 -18.37
N THR A 197 3.81 -11.86 -19.17
CA THR A 197 2.52 -12.44 -18.82
C THR A 197 2.59 -13.96 -18.72
N ILE A 198 3.34 -14.63 -19.61
CA ILE A 198 3.61 -16.08 -19.52
C ILE A 198 4.24 -16.40 -18.16
N ILE A 199 5.28 -15.66 -17.77
CA ILE A 199 5.94 -15.82 -16.46
C ILE A 199 4.93 -15.61 -15.32
N GLY A 200 4.11 -14.56 -15.39
CA GLY A 200 3.09 -14.29 -14.37
C GLY A 200 2.00 -15.35 -14.25
N LEU A 201 1.69 -16.07 -15.34
CA LEU A 201 0.76 -17.20 -15.34
C LEU A 201 1.40 -18.48 -14.79
N ILE A 202 2.68 -18.74 -15.08
CA ILE A 202 3.46 -19.85 -14.49
C ILE A 202 3.57 -19.68 -12.97
N GLU A 203 3.90 -18.46 -12.52
CA GLU A 203 3.96 -18.09 -11.09
C GLU A 203 2.58 -18.00 -10.43
N ARG A 204 1.50 -18.16 -11.22
CA ARG A 204 0.10 -18.05 -10.81
C ARG A 204 -0.18 -16.75 -10.04
N PHE A 205 0.35 -15.63 -10.52
CA PHE A 205 -0.08 -14.30 -10.07
C PHE A 205 -1.49 -13.97 -10.58
N TYR A 206 -1.84 -14.55 -11.72
CA TYR A 206 -3.17 -14.48 -12.30
C TYR A 206 -3.59 -15.88 -12.77
N ASP A 207 -4.90 -16.11 -12.81
CA ASP A 207 -5.47 -17.27 -13.48
C ASP A 207 -5.97 -16.85 -14.87
N PRO A 208 -5.82 -17.71 -15.90
CA PRO A 208 -6.43 -17.46 -17.19
C PRO A 208 -7.96 -17.54 -17.12
N PHE A 209 -8.65 -16.77 -17.97
CA PHE A 209 -10.12 -16.79 -18.06
C PHE A 209 -10.64 -18.06 -18.73
N LYS A 210 -9.91 -18.54 -19.74
CA LYS A 210 -10.18 -19.78 -20.47
C LYS A 210 -8.87 -20.53 -20.73
N GLY A 211 -8.97 -21.84 -20.87
CA GLY A 211 -7.82 -22.72 -21.02
C GLY A 211 -7.19 -23.08 -19.68
N SER A 212 -6.03 -23.71 -19.73
CA SER A 212 -5.31 -24.16 -18.54
C SER A 212 -3.81 -24.06 -18.72
N VAL A 213 -3.13 -23.84 -17.59
CA VAL A 213 -1.68 -23.98 -17.48
C VAL A 213 -1.41 -25.19 -16.60
N THR A 214 -0.54 -26.07 -17.05
CA THR A 214 -0.15 -27.30 -16.33
C THR A 214 1.35 -27.29 -16.07
N ILE A 215 1.74 -27.91 -14.95
CA ILE A 215 3.12 -28.24 -14.63
C ILE A 215 3.12 -29.74 -14.35
N ASP A 216 4.01 -30.48 -15.01
CA ASP A 216 4.09 -31.95 -14.95
C ASP A 216 2.70 -32.62 -15.12
N ASP A 217 1.99 -32.21 -16.19
CA ASP A 217 0.64 -32.66 -16.56
C ASP A 217 -0.50 -32.36 -15.55
N MET A 218 -0.21 -31.67 -14.44
CA MET A 218 -1.22 -31.25 -13.48
C MET A 218 -1.50 -29.75 -13.56
N ASN A 219 -2.78 -29.37 -13.49
CA ASN A 219 -3.17 -27.97 -13.52
C ASN A 219 -2.56 -27.18 -12.35
N ILE A 220 -1.99 -26.01 -12.63
CA ILE A 220 -1.38 -25.13 -11.61
C ILE A 220 -2.35 -24.74 -10.49
N LYS A 221 -3.67 -24.80 -10.75
CA LYS A 221 -4.73 -24.51 -9.79
C LYS A 221 -4.82 -25.54 -8.67
N SER A 222 -4.45 -26.79 -8.94
CA SER A 222 -4.52 -27.91 -7.99
C SER A 222 -3.38 -27.91 -6.98
N TYR A 223 -2.30 -27.17 -7.24
CA TYR A 223 -1.15 -27.07 -6.33
C TYR A 223 -1.43 -26.09 -5.18
N ASN A 224 -0.89 -26.42 -4.00
CA ASN A 224 -0.69 -25.43 -2.96
C ASN A 224 0.35 -24.40 -3.43
N LEU A 225 -0.07 -23.13 -3.51
CA LEU A 225 0.69 -22.07 -4.16
C LEU A 225 2.06 -21.82 -3.52
N LYS A 226 2.13 -21.85 -2.19
CA LYS A 226 3.39 -21.67 -1.44
C LYS A 226 4.38 -22.79 -1.72
N SER A 227 3.90 -24.03 -1.81
CA SER A 227 4.72 -25.19 -2.16
C SER A 227 5.20 -25.14 -3.61
N LEU A 228 4.34 -24.68 -4.54
CA LEU A 228 4.70 -24.48 -5.94
C LEU A 228 5.81 -23.43 -6.09
N ARG A 229 5.61 -22.23 -5.55
CA ARG A 229 6.57 -21.12 -5.66
C ARG A 229 7.90 -21.37 -4.94
N LYS A 230 7.94 -22.27 -3.96
CA LYS A 230 9.21 -22.72 -3.36
C LYS A 230 10.11 -23.47 -4.35
N ARG A 231 9.57 -23.98 -5.46
CA ARG A 231 10.31 -24.69 -6.51
C ARG A 231 10.56 -23.86 -7.76
N ILE A 232 10.08 -22.61 -7.79
CA ILE A 232 10.29 -21.70 -8.91
C ILE A 232 11.14 -20.52 -8.41
N ALA A 233 12.18 -20.19 -9.16
CA ALA A 233 13.03 -19.04 -8.87
C ALA A 233 12.77 -17.97 -9.92
N LEU A 234 12.19 -16.85 -9.49
CA LEU A 234 11.94 -15.69 -10.34
C LEU A 234 13.06 -14.67 -10.19
N VAL A 235 13.65 -14.25 -11.32
CA VAL A 235 14.54 -13.09 -11.39
C VAL A 235 13.83 -12.00 -12.17
N SER A 236 13.39 -10.96 -11.46
CA SER A 236 12.69 -9.82 -12.07
C SER A 236 13.63 -8.95 -12.90
N GLN A 237 13.08 -8.29 -13.93
CA GLN A 237 13.81 -7.33 -14.76
C GLN A 237 14.44 -6.20 -13.94
N GLU A 238 13.71 -5.70 -12.94
CA GLU A 238 14.19 -4.74 -11.93
C GLU A 238 14.19 -5.43 -10.55
N PRO A 239 15.34 -5.95 -10.08
CA PRO A 239 15.40 -6.64 -8.80
C PRO A 239 15.18 -5.65 -7.65
N THR A 240 14.19 -5.94 -6.80
CA THR A 240 13.90 -5.14 -5.61
C THR A 240 14.65 -5.71 -4.41
N LEU A 241 15.44 -4.87 -3.73
CA LEU A 241 16.10 -5.22 -2.47
C LEU A 241 15.35 -4.58 -1.30
N ILE A 242 15.20 -5.34 -0.22
CA ILE A 242 14.66 -4.86 1.04
C ILE A 242 15.75 -4.09 1.78
N ASN A 243 15.36 -3.05 2.52
CA ASN A 243 16.28 -2.30 3.35
C ASN A 243 16.86 -3.21 4.45
N GLY A 244 18.15 -3.52 4.35
CA GLY A 244 18.83 -4.51 5.18
C GLY A 244 20.23 -4.80 4.62
N THR A 245 20.89 -5.82 5.17
CA THR A 245 22.21 -6.22 4.67
C THR A 245 22.09 -7.07 3.39
N ILE A 246 23.20 -7.24 2.67
CA ILE A 246 23.28 -8.18 1.53
C ILE A 246 22.90 -9.60 1.99
N ARG A 247 23.34 -9.99 3.20
CA ARG A 247 23.00 -11.27 3.81
C ARG A 247 21.49 -11.41 4.00
N ASP A 248 20.82 -10.39 4.52
CA ASP A 248 19.38 -10.44 4.78
C ASP A 248 18.59 -10.62 3.48
N ASN A 249 18.99 -9.91 2.42
CA ASN A 249 18.37 -10.03 1.10
C ASN A 249 18.58 -11.42 0.46
N ILE A 250 19.78 -12.02 0.59
CA ILE A 250 20.03 -13.39 0.11
C ILE A 250 19.27 -14.41 0.94
N ALA A 251 19.30 -14.26 2.27
CA ALA A 251 18.61 -15.15 3.20
C ALA A 251 17.08 -15.07 3.04
N TYR A 252 16.54 -13.93 2.61
CA TYR A 252 15.11 -13.78 2.35
C TYR A 252 14.57 -14.77 1.30
N GLY A 253 15.41 -15.15 0.32
CA GLY A 253 15.05 -16.11 -0.72
C GLY A 253 15.12 -17.58 -0.30
N THR A 254 15.55 -17.91 0.93
CA THR A 254 15.73 -19.30 1.38
C THR A 254 15.32 -19.50 2.84
N THR A 255 14.71 -20.65 3.12
CA THR A 255 14.45 -21.06 4.52
C THR A 255 15.71 -21.65 5.20
N TYR A 256 16.79 -21.89 4.45
CA TYR A 256 18.03 -22.43 5.00
C TYR A 256 18.90 -21.33 5.61
N LYS A 257 19.25 -21.48 6.88
CA LYS A 257 20.25 -20.62 7.53
C LYS A 257 21.64 -21.01 7.02
N GLY A 258 22.07 -20.38 5.93
CA GLY A 258 23.43 -20.51 5.40
C GLY A 258 24.49 -20.09 6.43
N LYS A 259 25.73 -20.55 6.23
CA LYS A 259 26.89 -20.15 7.04
C LYS A 259 27.54 -18.91 6.43
N MET A 260 27.81 -17.90 7.26
CA MET A 260 28.58 -16.72 6.83
C MET A 260 30.03 -17.15 6.55
N VAL A 261 30.46 -17.03 5.31
CA VAL A 261 31.82 -17.38 4.87
C VAL A 261 32.77 -16.19 5.06
N GLU A 262 32.30 -14.96 4.75
CA GLU A 262 33.11 -13.74 4.85
C GLU A 262 32.28 -12.56 5.34
N ILE A 263 32.89 -11.66 6.12
CA ILE A 263 32.28 -10.43 6.63
C ILE A 263 33.21 -9.27 6.29
N GLY A 264 32.67 -8.19 5.74
CA GLY A 264 33.43 -6.98 5.42
C GLY A 264 32.68 -6.05 4.48
N SER A 265 33.30 -4.90 4.20
CA SER A 265 32.89 -4.01 3.13
C SER A 265 33.37 -4.54 1.76
N HIS A 266 32.79 -4.01 0.67
CA HIS A 266 33.23 -4.34 -0.70
C HIS A 266 34.75 -4.23 -0.87
N LYS A 267 35.37 -3.14 -0.35
CA LYS A 267 36.82 -2.93 -0.41
C LYS A 267 37.61 -3.99 0.35
N THR A 268 37.20 -4.31 1.57
CA THR A 268 37.92 -5.29 2.41
C THR A 268 37.75 -6.73 1.90
N LEU A 269 36.61 -7.04 1.27
CA LEU A 269 36.37 -8.36 0.68
C LEU A 269 37.13 -8.55 -0.63
N LEU A 270 37.23 -7.53 -1.49
CA LEU A 270 38.06 -7.58 -2.70
C LEU A 270 39.56 -7.68 -2.38
N ALA A 271 40.02 -7.04 -1.30
CA ALA A 271 41.41 -7.09 -0.87
C ALA A 271 41.90 -8.50 -0.50
N LYS A 272 40.99 -9.45 -0.23
CA LYS A 272 41.33 -10.85 -0.01
C LYS A 272 41.84 -11.56 -1.27
N GLY A 273 41.69 -10.94 -2.44
CA GLY A 273 42.20 -11.46 -3.71
C GLY A 273 41.59 -12.81 -4.10
N PRO A 274 42.25 -13.60 -4.97
CA PRO A 274 41.72 -14.83 -5.55
C PRO A 274 41.27 -15.91 -4.55
N CYS A 275 41.75 -15.86 -3.32
CA CYS A 275 41.40 -16.78 -2.24
C CYS A 275 40.10 -16.40 -1.51
N GLY A 276 39.61 -15.16 -1.68
CA GLY A 276 38.37 -14.68 -1.09
C GLY A 276 37.16 -15.09 -1.94
N ALA A 277 36.16 -15.70 -1.31
CA ALA A 277 34.94 -16.16 -1.99
C ALA A 277 34.24 -15.02 -2.74
N TYR A 278 34.22 -13.80 -2.16
CA TYR A 278 33.65 -12.62 -2.81
C TYR A 278 34.38 -12.23 -4.11
N TYR A 279 35.72 -12.26 -4.10
CA TYR A 279 36.53 -11.89 -5.26
C TYR A 279 36.32 -12.86 -6.43
N SER A 280 36.27 -14.17 -6.14
CA SER A 280 36.04 -15.21 -7.14
C SER A 280 34.65 -15.09 -7.79
N LEU A 281 33.60 -14.77 -7.02
CA LEU A 281 32.23 -14.60 -7.54
C LEU A 281 32.11 -13.42 -8.50
N VAL A 282 32.74 -12.29 -8.17
CA VAL A 282 32.76 -11.10 -9.04
C VAL A 282 33.48 -11.39 -10.36
N HIS A 283 34.56 -12.18 -10.32
CA HIS A 283 35.35 -12.53 -11.52
C HIS A 283 34.79 -13.73 -12.30
N LEU A 284 33.89 -14.53 -11.72
CA LEU A 284 33.18 -15.59 -12.46
C LEU A 284 32.21 -15.01 -13.50
N GLN A 285 31.70 -13.80 -13.29
CA GLN A 285 30.83 -13.12 -14.26
C GLN A 285 31.59 -12.66 -15.52
N THR A 286 32.92 -12.58 -15.50
CA THR A 286 33.73 -12.12 -16.64
C THR A 286 34.30 -13.25 -17.50
N LYS A 287 34.28 -14.51 -17.05
CA LYS A 287 34.68 -15.67 -17.85
C LYS A 287 33.44 -16.35 -18.45
N HIS A 288 33.35 -16.31 -19.78
CA HIS A 288 32.34 -16.95 -20.62
C HIS A 288 31.74 -18.26 -20.08
N ALA A 289 30.42 -18.32 -20.02
CA ALA A 289 29.66 -19.57 -19.97
C ALA A 289 29.31 -20.01 -21.41
N SER A 290 30.29 -20.56 -22.13
CA SER A 290 30.05 -21.42 -23.29
C SER A 290 29.80 -22.84 -22.78
N THR A 291 28.59 -23.10 -22.30
CA THR A 291 28.05 -24.45 -22.21
C THR A 291 26.77 -24.45 -23.02
N THR A 292 26.85 -24.99 -24.24
CA THR A 292 25.71 -25.31 -25.09
C THR A 292 24.81 -26.30 -24.37
N LYS A 293 23.88 -25.78 -23.56
CA LYS A 293 22.64 -26.47 -23.24
C LYS A 293 21.71 -26.24 -24.43
N ASP A 294 21.10 -27.30 -24.93
CA ASP A 294 20.06 -27.24 -25.97
C ASP A 294 19.03 -26.17 -25.57
N THR A 295 19.06 -25.05 -26.29
CA THR A 295 18.20 -23.90 -26.03
C THR A 295 17.11 -23.89 -27.07
N THR A 296 15.86 -24.05 -26.64
CA THR A 296 14.69 -23.98 -27.51
C THR A 296 14.24 -22.53 -27.60
N ILE A 297 14.14 -21.98 -28.80
CA ILE A 297 13.63 -20.61 -29.01
C ILE A 297 12.17 -20.71 -29.41
N ILE A 298 11.30 -20.01 -28.69
CA ILE A 298 9.88 -19.92 -29.00
C ILE A 298 9.52 -18.46 -29.25
N ASN A 299 8.87 -18.22 -30.39
CA ASN A 299 8.40 -16.90 -30.79
C ASN A 299 6.98 -16.69 -30.21
N VAL A 300 6.80 -15.59 -29.46
CA VAL A 300 5.58 -15.21 -28.75
C VAL A 300 4.98 -13.97 -29.39
#